data_AF-A0A1U7CYS4-F1
#
_entry.id   AF-A0A1U7CYS4-F1
#
_cell.length_a   1.000
_cell.length_b   1.000
_cell.length_c   1.000
_cell.angle_alpha   90.00
_cell.angle_beta   90.00
_cell.angle_gamma   90.00
#
_symmetry.space_group_name_H-M   'P 1'
#
loop_
_entity.id
_entity.type
_entity.pdbx_description
1 polymer ?
#
loop_
_entity_poly.entity_id
_entity_poly.type
_entity_poly.pdbx_seq_one_letter_code
_entity_poly.pdbx_strand_id
1 'polypeptide(L)'
;MTQGSTTTTTPHRSVREPATARPIARRKYDDRYGPGSAGLRMKPEEFDDIPASEFVRGNRYEVISGVFVVSPFPGPGERSLNDYLGYMLTQYFETPSKKPIVADTLPEQTIATTNRRRADRAIWVGLGRKPDEQTDVPAIVIEFVSSRRRDALRDYEEKREEYLTAGVKEYWIIDRFRRVMTVYKTKKTRKSSTTTYDIVTEGQSYETPLLPGFSLPLARLLEKADQWRPRKQAEPNAPAGGTDG
;
A
#
# COMPACT_ATOMS: atom_id res chain seq x y z
N MET A 1 18.59 31.44 84.11
CA MET A 1 19.99 31.15 83.74
C MET A 1 20.02 29.84 82.97
N THR A 2 20.98 29.70 82.05
CA THR A 2 21.32 28.48 81.26
C THR A 2 20.33 28.16 80.12
N GLN A 3 20.59 28.69 78.91
CA GLN A 3 21.38 28.14 77.79
C GLN A 3 20.61 27.12 76.93
N GLY A 4 20.65 27.36 75.61
CA GLY A 4 20.13 26.47 74.58
C GLY A 4 20.46 27.04 73.19
N SER A 5 21.73 27.01 72.83
CA SER A 5 22.26 27.43 71.53
C SER A 5 21.74 26.52 70.41
N THR A 6 21.05 27.10 69.43
CA THR A 6 20.62 26.42 68.21
C THR A 6 21.78 26.30 67.24
N THR A 7 22.32 25.10 67.08
CA THR A 7 23.27 24.72 66.03
C THR A 7 22.51 24.30 64.77
N THR A 8 22.69 25.07 63.69
CA THR A 8 22.20 24.76 62.34
C THR A 8 23.03 23.61 61.76
N THR A 9 22.43 22.41 61.65
CA THR A 9 23.01 21.27 60.94
C THR A 9 22.51 21.26 59.49
N THR A 10 23.41 21.53 58.55
CA THR A 10 23.19 21.37 57.10
C THR A 10 23.17 19.88 56.75
N PRO A 11 22.12 19.32 56.10
CA PRO A 11 22.19 17.95 55.61
C PRO A 11 22.96 17.89 54.29
N HIS A 12 24.01 17.07 54.30
CA HIS A 12 24.83 16.69 53.16
C HIS A 12 23.96 16.18 51.99
N ARG A 13 24.07 16.84 50.83
CA ARG A 13 23.54 16.37 49.55
C ARG A 13 24.25 15.07 49.18
N SER A 14 23.56 13.92 49.26
CA SER A 14 24.09 12.67 48.71
C SER A 14 24.19 12.83 47.19
N VAL A 15 25.40 12.90 46.66
CA VAL A 15 25.66 12.79 45.23
C VAL A 15 25.34 11.34 44.86
N ARG A 16 24.16 11.09 44.28
CA ARG A 16 23.89 9.83 43.59
C ARG A 16 24.76 9.82 42.35
N GLU A 17 25.69 8.88 42.28
CA GLU A 17 26.41 8.53 41.05
C GLU A 17 25.38 8.30 39.93
N PRO A 18 25.61 8.80 38.71
CA PRO A 18 24.75 8.48 37.59
C PRO A 18 24.84 6.97 37.36
N ALA A 19 23.70 6.30 37.48
CA ALA A 19 23.56 4.90 37.16
C ALA A 19 24.17 4.66 35.77
N THR A 20 25.18 3.80 35.71
CA THR A 20 25.79 3.36 34.46
C THR A 20 24.67 2.80 33.59
N ALA A 21 24.36 3.50 32.50
CA ALA A 21 23.41 3.03 31.52
C ALA A 21 23.93 1.69 31.00
N ARG A 22 23.28 0.60 31.41
CA ARG A 22 23.50 -0.71 30.81
C ARG A 22 23.30 -0.55 29.31
N PRO A 23 24.22 -1.04 28.46
CA PRO A 23 24.06 -0.91 27.03
C PRO A 23 22.73 -1.56 26.64
N ILE A 24 21.90 -0.85 25.87
CA ILE A 24 20.75 -1.47 25.23
C ILE A 24 21.34 -2.44 24.20
N ALA A 25 21.56 -3.69 24.60
CA ALA A 25 21.83 -4.77 23.68
C ALA A 25 20.57 -5.00 22.84
N ARG A 26 20.44 -4.30 21.71
CA ARG A 26 19.43 -4.64 20.71
C ARG A 26 19.82 -6.00 20.13
N ARG A 27 19.01 -7.03 20.43
CA ARG A 27 19.08 -8.36 19.80
C ARG A 27 19.06 -8.25 18.27
N LYS A 28 19.92 -9.03 17.62
CA LYS A 28 19.95 -9.29 16.17
C LYS A 28 18.55 -9.70 15.68
N TYR A 29 17.90 -8.84 14.91
CA TYR A 29 16.86 -9.27 13.96
C TYR A 29 17.53 -9.35 12.59
N ASP A 30 17.78 -10.58 12.16
CA ASP A 30 18.01 -10.98 10.79
C ASP A 30 17.20 -12.26 10.68
N ASP A 31 15.94 -12.15 10.28
CA ASP A 31 15.09 -13.33 10.16
C ASP A 31 15.14 -13.82 8.73
N ARG A 32 16.37 -14.02 8.24
CA ARG A 32 16.81 -14.22 6.86
C ARG A 32 15.68 -14.69 5.94
N TYR A 33 15.04 -13.70 5.34
CA TYR A 33 13.94 -13.77 4.37
C TYR A 33 12.55 -14.13 4.91
N GLY A 34 12.29 -13.84 6.18
CA GLY A 34 11.00 -13.72 6.82
C GLY A 34 10.78 -12.30 7.36
N PRO A 35 9.69 -12.05 8.11
CA PRO A 35 9.33 -10.71 8.58
C PRO A 35 10.42 -9.95 9.34
N GLY A 36 11.30 -10.65 10.08
CA GLY A 36 12.40 -10.00 10.81
C GLY A 36 13.61 -9.62 9.93
N SER A 37 13.62 -9.95 8.63
CA SER A 37 14.58 -9.40 7.67
C SER A 37 14.18 -8.03 7.12
N ALA A 38 13.00 -7.51 7.47
CA ALA A 38 12.61 -6.16 7.08
C ALA A 38 13.63 -5.12 7.60
N GLY A 39 14.14 -4.28 6.70
CA GLY A 39 15.14 -3.25 7.00
C GLY A 39 16.58 -3.60 6.65
N LEU A 40 16.86 -4.83 6.19
CA LEU A 40 18.20 -5.19 5.71
C LEU A 40 18.61 -4.33 4.51
N ARG A 41 19.91 -4.05 4.37
CA ARG A 41 20.45 -3.45 3.15
C ARG A 41 20.69 -4.55 2.13
N MET A 42 20.15 -4.39 0.93
CA MET A 42 20.24 -5.39 -0.14
C MET A 42 20.15 -4.69 -1.49
N LYS A 43 21.00 -5.07 -2.44
CA LYS A 43 20.86 -4.63 -3.84
C LYS A 43 19.81 -5.46 -4.57
N PRO A 44 19.16 -4.92 -5.62
CA PRO A 44 18.23 -5.70 -6.44
C PRO A 44 18.84 -6.99 -7.00
N GLU A 45 20.11 -6.96 -7.43
CA GLU A 45 20.78 -8.13 -7.99
C GLU A 45 21.03 -9.20 -6.91
N GLU A 46 21.43 -8.76 -5.71
CA GLU A 46 21.58 -9.65 -4.54
C GLU A 46 20.25 -10.30 -4.14
N PHE A 47 19.13 -9.60 -4.35
CA PHE A 47 17.79 -10.13 -4.10
C PHE A 47 17.39 -11.19 -5.14
N ASP A 48 17.70 -10.94 -6.42
CA ASP A 48 17.38 -11.85 -7.53
C ASP A 48 18.14 -13.18 -7.45
N ASP A 49 19.33 -13.17 -6.84
CA ASP A 49 20.15 -14.37 -6.62
C ASP A 49 19.65 -15.25 -5.45
N ILE A 50 18.66 -14.80 -4.65
CA ILE A 50 18.14 -15.57 -3.51
C ILE A 50 17.23 -16.71 -4.01
N PRO A 51 17.52 -17.98 -3.68
CA PRO A 51 16.64 -19.08 -4.02
C PRO A 51 15.24 -18.94 -3.41
N ALA A 52 14.19 -19.25 -4.16
CA ALA A 52 12.81 -19.16 -3.68
C ALA A 52 12.55 -19.93 -2.37
N SER A 53 13.31 -20.99 -2.12
CA SER A 53 13.25 -21.83 -0.91
C SER A 53 13.65 -21.10 0.37
N GLU A 54 14.40 -20.01 0.26
CA GLU A 54 14.89 -19.24 1.38
C GLU A 54 13.79 -18.31 1.95
N PHE A 55 12.76 -17.95 1.17
CA PHE A 55 11.69 -17.06 1.60
C PHE A 55 10.64 -17.74 2.49
N VAL A 56 10.31 -17.10 3.62
CA VAL A 56 9.23 -17.56 4.50
C VAL A 56 7.88 -17.37 3.78
N ARG A 57 7.14 -18.46 3.62
CA ARG A 57 5.83 -18.47 2.97
C ARG A 57 4.83 -17.51 3.65
N GLY A 58 3.89 -17.01 2.86
CA GLY A 58 2.84 -16.10 3.34
C GLY A 58 3.22 -14.63 3.32
N ASN A 59 4.44 -14.30 2.90
CA ASN A 59 4.90 -12.93 2.72
C ASN A 59 5.37 -12.68 1.30
N ARG A 60 5.36 -11.40 0.94
CA ARG A 60 5.93 -10.76 -0.23
C ARG A 60 7.18 -9.99 0.20
N TYR A 61 8.17 -9.97 -0.68
CA TYR A 61 9.48 -9.38 -0.46
C TYR A 61 9.82 -8.43 -1.60
N GLU A 62 10.38 -7.27 -1.25
CA GLU A 62 10.78 -6.22 -2.20
C GLU A 62 12.10 -5.58 -1.74
N VAL A 63 12.82 -4.95 -2.67
CA VAL A 63 13.95 -4.05 -2.36
C VAL A 63 13.60 -2.64 -2.80
N ILE A 64 13.55 -1.73 -1.83
CA ILE A 64 13.17 -0.32 -2.01
C ILE A 64 14.31 0.55 -1.50
N SER A 65 14.95 1.29 -2.40
CA SER A 65 16.10 2.17 -2.13
C SER A 65 17.21 1.44 -1.37
N GLY A 66 17.48 0.21 -1.80
CA GLY A 66 18.46 -0.68 -1.18
C GLY A 66 18.05 -1.21 0.20
N VAL A 67 16.75 -1.18 0.53
CA VAL A 67 16.19 -1.70 1.79
C VAL A 67 15.25 -2.87 1.50
N PHE A 68 15.47 -4.00 2.16
CA PHE A 68 14.63 -5.19 2.10
C PHE A 68 13.32 -4.96 2.85
N VAL A 69 12.20 -5.06 2.16
CA VAL A 69 10.86 -4.81 2.68
C VAL A 69 10.06 -6.10 2.66
N VAL A 70 9.38 -6.38 3.77
CA VAL A 70 8.51 -7.55 3.93
C VAL A 70 7.07 -7.09 4.14
N SER A 71 6.15 -7.64 3.36
CA SER A 71 4.71 -7.38 3.43
C SER A 71 3.93 -8.70 3.38
N PRO A 72 2.76 -8.82 4.01
CA PRO A 72 1.90 -9.98 3.80
C PRO A 72 1.35 -9.97 2.37
N PHE A 73 0.91 -11.14 1.86
CA PHE A 73 0.14 -11.16 0.61
C PHE A 73 -1.17 -10.37 0.73
N PRO A 74 -1.65 -9.78 -0.38
CA PRO A 74 -2.97 -9.16 -0.46
C PRO A 74 -4.07 -10.05 0.12
N GLY A 75 -4.88 -9.48 1.03
CA GLY A 75 -6.04 -10.18 1.58
C GLY A 75 -7.15 -10.38 0.54
N PRO A 76 -8.16 -11.23 0.81
CA PRO A 76 -9.21 -11.52 -0.16
C PRO A 76 -10.04 -10.28 -0.55
N GLY A 77 -10.29 -9.35 0.38
CA GLY A 77 -10.96 -8.09 0.07
C GLY A 77 -10.16 -7.17 -0.86
N GLU A 78 -8.84 -7.33 -0.96
CA GLU A 78 -7.99 -6.62 -1.90
C GLU A 78 -8.01 -7.29 -3.26
N ARG A 79 -7.75 -8.61 -3.28
CA ARG A 79 -7.73 -9.40 -4.51
C ARG A 79 -9.07 -9.39 -5.23
N SER A 80 -10.18 -9.40 -4.49
CA SER A 80 -11.52 -9.37 -5.08
C SER A 80 -11.83 -8.03 -5.78
N LEU A 81 -11.31 -6.91 -5.27
CA LEU A 81 -11.42 -5.62 -5.96
C LEU A 81 -10.58 -5.63 -7.25
N ASN A 82 -9.34 -6.10 -7.13
CA ASN A 82 -8.42 -6.12 -8.25
C ASN A 82 -8.91 -7.02 -9.39
N ASP A 83 -9.42 -8.21 -9.06
CA ASP A 83 -10.00 -9.15 -10.03
C ASP A 83 -11.22 -8.55 -10.73
N TYR A 84 -12.15 -7.95 -9.96
CA TYR A 84 -13.34 -7.34 -10.51
C TYR A 84 -13.03 -6.13 -11.42
N LEU A 85 -12.05 -5.31 -11.05
CA LEU A 85 -11.58 -4.23 -11.91
C LEU A 85 -10.97 -4.77 -13.21
N GLY A 86 -10.20 -5.85 -13.13
CA GLY A 86 -9.67 -6.55 -14.30
C GLY A 86 -10.79 -6.99 -15.24
N TYR A 87 -11.83 -7.65 -14.71
CA TYR A 87 -13.02 -8.02 -15.48
C TYR A 87 -13.66 -6.81 -16.18
N MET A 88 -13.87 -5.70 -15.46
CA MET A 88 -14.46 -4.49 -16.04
C MET A 88 -13.60 -3.92 -17.19
N LEU A 89 -12.27 -3.94 -17.04
CA LEU A 89 -11.33 -3.45 -18.05
C LEU A 89 -11.29 -4.36 -19.28
N THR A 90 -11.20 -5.68 -19.10
CA THR A 90 -11.22 -6.65 -20.20
C THR A 90 -12.50 -6.52 -21.02
N GLN A 91 -13.66 -6.47 -20.35
CA GLN A 91 -14.94 -6.24 -21.04
C GLN A 91 -14.94 -4.93 -21.83
N TYR A 92 -14.37 -3.86 -21.27
CA TYR A 92 -14.24 -2.57 -21.95
C TYR A 92 -13.31 -2.64 -23.18
N PHE A 93 -12.17 -3.32 -23.09
CA PHE A 93 -11.22 -3.47 -24.20
C PHE A 93 -11.77 -4.32 -25.34
N GLU A 94 -12.60 -5.32 -25.02
CA GLU A 94 -13.15 -6.26 -26.00
C GLU A 94 -14.48 -5.80 -26.61
N THR A 95 -15.09 -4.71 -26.12
CA THR A 95 -16.38 -4.22 -26.62
C THR A 95 -16.24 -3.66 -28.05
N PRO A 96 -16.84 -4.28 -29.09
CA PRO A 96 -16.58 -3.94 -30.51
C PRO A 96 -17.14 -2.57 -30.96
N SER A 97 -18.09 -2.00 -30.22
CA SER A 97 -18.75 -0.74 -30.58
C SER A 97 -17.90 0.51 -30.32
N LYS A 98 -16.78 0.37 -29.62
CA LYS A 98 -15.76 1.41 -29.45
C LYS A 98 -14.59 1.01 -30.34
N LYS A 99 -14.07 1.93 -31.17
CA LYS A 99 -12.87 1.67 -31.99
C LYS A 99 -11.83 0.88 -31.18
N PRO A 100 -11.22 -0.19 -31.71
CA PRO A 100 -10.36 -1.06 -30.91
C PRO A 100 -9.27 -0.22 -30.25
N ILE A 101 -9.36 -0.10 -28.93
CA ILE A 101 -8.30 0.50 -28.14
C ILE A 101 -7.27 -0.59 -28.01
N VAL A 102 -6.09 -0.38 -28.62
CA VAL A 102 -4.95 -1.25 -28.38
C VAL A 102 -4.47 -0.96 -26.96
N ALA A 103 -4.94 -1.77 -26.02
CA ALA A 103 -4.67 -1.70 -24.60
C ALA A 103 -4.61 -3.11 -24.01
N ASP A 104 -3.94 -3.22 -22.86
CA ASP A 104 -3.86 -4.46 -22.08
C ASP A 104 -3.78 -4.11 -20.58
N THR A 105 -4.09 -5.07 -19.73
CA THR A 105 -3.97 -4.92 -18.27
C THR A 105 -3.50 -6.21 -17.61
N LEU A 106 -2.56 -6.09 -16.68
CA LEU A 106 -2.06 -7.22 -15.89
C LEU A 106 -2.18 -6.91 -14.39
N PRO A 107 -2.58 -7.91 -13.58
CA PRO A 107 -2.45 -7.82 -12.14
C PRO A 107 -0.99 -8.09 -11.71
N GLU A 108 -0.61 -7.59 -10.53
CA GLU A 108 0.66 -7.85 -9.86
C GLU A 108 1.93 -7.63 -10.71
N GLN A 109 1.95 -6.54 -11.49
CA GLN A 109 3.02 -6.24 -12.44
C GLN A 109 4.19 -5.49 -11.80
N THR A 110 5.41 -5.94 -12.05
CA THR A 110 6.62 -5.18 -11.72
C THR A 110 6.84 -4.07 -12.74
N ILE A 111 6.93 -2.83 -12.26
CA ILE A 111 7.24 -1.65 -13.05
C ILE A 111 8.66 -1.21 -12.75
N ALA A 112 9.44 -0.98 -13.80
CA ALA A 112 10.75 -0.38 -13.68
C ALA A 112 10.60 1.09 -13.26
N THR A 113 10.93 1.41 -12.02
CA THR A 113 11.10 2.78 -11.52
C THR A 113 12.53 2.93 -10.97
N THR A 114 12.82 4.01 -10.23
CA THR A 114 14.03 4.10 -9.40
C THR A 114 14.18 2.90 -8.46
N ASN A 115 13.06 2.27 -8.09
CA ASN A 115 12.99 0.99 -7.39
C ASN A 115 12.22 -0.04 -8.23
N ARG A 116 12.38 -1.34 -7.96
CA ARG A 116 11.48 -2.33 -8.57
C ARG A 116 10.17 -2.31 -7.78
N ARG A 117 9.12 -1.74 -8.38
CA ARG A 117 7.81 -1.61 -7.72
C ARG A 117 6.82 -2.60 -8.32
N ARG A 118 6.27 -3.48 -7.49
CA ARG A 118 5.20 -4.39 -7.92
C ARG A 118 3.85 -3.74 -7.67
N ALA A 119 3.24 -3.25 -8.75
CA ALA A 119 1.92 -2.65 -8.78
C ALA A 119 0.83 -3.71 -8.65
N ASP A 120 -0.27 -3.40 -7.95
CA ASP A 120 -1.41 -4.33 -7.90
C ASP A 120 -2.06 -4.50 -9.28
N ARG A 121 -2.15 -3.42 -10.07
CA ARG A 121 -2.59 -3.49 -11.47
C ARG A 121 -1.92 -2.43 -12.34
N ALA A 122 -1.52 -2.86 -13.52
CA ALA A 122 -0.99 -2.01 -14.59
C ALA A 122 -1.95 -1.99 -15.78
N ILE A 123 -2.05 -0.84 -16.45
CA ILE A 123 -2.84 -0.66 -17.68
C ILE A 123 -1.98 0.06 -18.72
N TRP A 124 -1.77 -0.59 -19.86
CA TRP A 124 -1.12 0.01 -21.02
C TRP A 124 -2.19 0.46 -22.00
N VAL A 125 -2.12 1.71 -22.44
CA VAL A 125 -3.03 2.27 -23.44
C VAL A 125 -2.32 3.37 -24.23
N GLY A 126 -2.63 3.48 -25.52
CA GLY A 126 -2.11 4.51 -26.39
C GLY A 126 -0.73 4.20 -27.01
N LEU A 127 -0.28 2.94 -26.95
CA LEU A 127 0.95 2.50 -27.61
C LEU A 127 0.77 2.22 -29.11
N GLY A 128 -0.47 1.97 -29.56
CA GLY A 128 -0.76 1.59 -30.95
C GLY A 128 -0.33 0.17 -31.34
N ARG A 129 0.26 -0.58 -30.39
CA ARG A 129 0.66 -1.98 -30.50
C ARG A 129 0.43 -2.70 -29.16
N LYS A 130 0.50 -4.03 -29.17
CA LYS A 130 0.54 -4.80 -27.93
C LYS A 130 1.72 -4.33 -27.05
N PRO A 131 1.52 -4.09 -25.75
CA PRO A 131 2.61 -3.74 -24.84
C PRO A 131 3.59 -4.89 -24.71
N ASP A 132 4.86 -4.54 -24.52
CA ASP A 132 5.90 -5.38 -23.93
C ASP A 132 5.93 -5.03 -22.43
N GLU A 133 5.43 -5.94 -21.59
CA GLU A 133 5.24 -5.69 -20.16
C GLU A 133 6.56 -5.49 -19.39
N GLN A 134 7.70 -5.85 -19.98
CA GLN A 134 9.01 -5.74 -19.36
C GLN A 134 9.64 -4.37 -19.61
N THR A 135 9.35 -3.76 -20.75
CA THR A 135 10.01 -2.53 -21.20
C THR A 135 9.08 -1.33 -21.33
N ASP A 136 7.79 -1.54 -21.62
CA ASP A 136 6.83 -0.45 -21.74
C ASP A 136 6.29 -0.02 -20.38
N VAL A 137 6.26 1.29 -20.16
CA VAL A 137 5.68 1.89 -18.96
C VAL A 137 4.15 1.95 -19.12
N PRO A 138 3.37 1.43 -18.16
CA PRO A 138 1.91 1.53 -18.20
C PRO A 138 1.47 2.99 -18.06
N ALA A 139 0.38 3.34 -18.74
CA ALA A 139 -0.20 4.67 -18.62
C ALA A 139 -0.90 4.86 -17.27
N ILE A 140 -1.44 3.78 -16.69
CA ILE A 140 -2.15 3.81 -15.40
C ILE A 140 -1.58 2.71 -14.50
N VAL A 141 -1.26 3.08 -13.25
CA VAL A 141 -0.93 2.15 -12.16
C VAL A 141 -1.94 2.29 -11.05
N ILE A 142 -2.35 1.16 -10.46
CA ILE A 142 -3.38 1.12 -9.42
C ILE A 142 -2.88 0.32 -8.23
N GLU A 143 -3.10 0.86 -7.03
CA GLU A 143 -2.83 0.22 -5.75
C GLU A 143 -4.10 0.19 -4.88
N PHE A 144 -4.31 -0.91 -4.17
CA PHE A 144 -5.42 -1.08 -3.25
C PHE A 144 -4.92 -1.01 -1.81
N VAL A 145 -5.54 -0.15 -0.98
CA VAL A 145 -5.08 0.03 0.40
C VAL A 145 -5.30 -1.22 1.22
N SER A 146 -4.21 -1.82 1.71
CA SER A 146 -4.24 -3.00 2.58
C SER A 146 -4.59 -2.64 4.03
N SER A 147 -5.07 -3.61 4.82
CA SER A 147 -5.57 -3.40 6.19
C SER A 147 -4.52 -2.99 7.23
N ARG A 148 -3.24 -2.81 6.84
CA ARG A 148 -2.17 -2.45 7.76
C ARG A 148 -1.45 -1.19 7.27
N ARG A 149 -1.48 -0.12 8.07
CA ARG A 149 -0.33 0.63 8.64
C ARG A 149 -0.68 2.08 9.00
N ARG A 150 -0.01 2.58 10.05
CA ARG A 150 0.14 4.01 10.38
C ARG A 150 0.96 4.76 9.33
N ASP A 151 1.82 4.05 8.59
CA ASP A 151 2.74 4.59 7.57
C ASP A 151 2.23 4.45 6.13
N ALA A 152 0.99 3.99 5.93
CA ALA A 152 0.45 3.73 4.58
C ALA A 152 0.47 4.99 3.70
N LEU A 153 0.17 6.17 4.27
CA LEU A 153 0.18 7.43 3.53
C LEU A 153 1.57 7.73 2.93
N ARG A 154 2.63 7.53 3.71
CA ARG A 154 4.00 7.79 3.27
C ARG A 154 4.44 6.82 2.16
N ASP A 155 4.10 5.54 2.28
CA ASP A 155 4.40 4.55 1.23
C ASP A 155 3.70 4.91 -0.09
N TYR A 156 2.44 5.36 -0.03
CA TYR A 156 1.71 5.80 -1.22
C TYR A 156 2.28 7.09 -1.83
N GLU A 157 2.77 8.02 -1.01
CA GLU A 157 3.41 9.25 -1.48
C GLU A 157 4.77 8.99 -2.15
N GLU A 158 5.59 8.11 -1.57
CA GLU A 158 6.87 7.69 -2.15
C GLU A 158 6.65 6.96 -3.49
N LYS A 159 5.71 6.01 -3.53
CA LYS A 159 5.32 5.30 -4.77
C LYS A 159 4.78 6.26 -5.85
N ARG A 160 3.99 7.26 -5.47
CA ARG A 160 3.47 8.27 -6.41
C ARG A 160 4.59 8.94 -7.17
N GLU A 161 5.62 9.43 -6.47
CA GLU A 161 6.72 10.13 -7.13
C GLU A 161 7.49 9.23 -8.08
N GLU A 162 7.75 7.99 -7.67
CA GLU A 162 8.42 6.99 -8.51
C GLU A 162 7.64 6.64 -9.77
N TYR A 163 6.34 6.35 -9.66
CA TYR A 163 5.51 5.99 -10.81
C TYR A 163 5.38 7.16 -11.79
N LEU A 164 5.09 8.37 -11.30
CA LEU A 164 4.95 9.54 -12.18
C LEU A 164 6.27 9.89 -12.87
N THR A 165 7.41 9.74 -12.19
CA THR A 165 8.75 9.94 -12.77
C THR A 165 9.08 8.88 -13.81
N ALA A 166 8.65 7.63 -13.60
CA ALA A 166 8.79 6.55 -14.57
C ALA A 166 7.97 6.76 -15.85
N GLY A 167 7.02 7.70 -15.86
CA GLY A 167 6.18 8.03 -17.02
C GLY A 167 4.74 7.55 -16.93
N VAL A 168 4.33 7.00 -15.79
CA VAL A 168 2.92 6.70 -15.50
C VAL A 168 2.12 8.00 -15.55
N LYS A 169 1.01 8.00 -16.29
CA LYS A 169 0.19 9.21 -16.51
C LYS A 169 -0.82 9.40 -15.39
N GLU A 170 -1.40 8.32 -14.89
CA GLU A 170 -2.29 8.32 -13.73
C GLU A 170 -1.91 7.24 -12.71
N TYR A 171 -1.86 7.62 -11.43
CA TYR A 171 -1.63 6.69 -10.33
C TYR A 171 -2.84 6.70 -9.39
N TRP A 172 -3.54 5.56 -9.31
CA TRP A 172 -4.78 5.42 -8.56
C TRP A 172 -4.52 4.69 -7.25
N ILE A 173 -4.97 5.26 -6.14
CA ILE A 173 -4.98 4.61 -4.83
C ILE A 173 -6.42 4.43 -4.41
N ILE A 174 -6.85 3.18 -4.27
CA ILE A 174 -8.22 2.82 -3.91
C ILE A 174 -8.24 2.39 -2.44
N ASP A 175 -8.77 3.25 -1.58
CA ASP A 175 -8.86 3.02 -0.15
C ASP A 175 -10.23 2.41 0.21
N ARG A 176 -10.27 1.08 0.35
CA ARG A 176 -11.50 0.35 0.69
C ARG A 176 -12.01 0.58 2.12
N PHE A 177 -11.18 1.15 2.99
CA PHE A 177 -11.54 1.46 4.38
C PHE A 177 -12.12 2.86 4.48
N ARG A 178 -11.47 3.84 3.84
CA ARG A 178 -11.96 5.22 3.76
C ARG A 178 -13.02 5.42 2.68
N ARG A 179 -13.22 4.44 1.81
CA ARG A 179 -14.19 4.42 0.70
C ARG A 179 -14.00 5.58 -0.26
N VAL A 180 -12.75 5.85 -0.60
CA VAL A 180 -12.35 6.89 -1.55
C VAL A 180 -11.29 6.36 -2.50
N MET A 181 -11.22 6.92 -3.70
CA MET A 181 -10.11 6.75 -4.61
C MET A 181 -9.40 8.09 -4.78
N THR A 182 -8.07 8.10 -4.66
CA THR A 182 -7.23 9.24 -5.00
C THR A 182 -6.55 8.97 -6.32
N VAL A 183 -6.67 9.89 -7.28
CA VAL A 183 -6.03 9.78 -8.59
C VAL A 183 -4.98 10.86 -8.74
N TYR A 184 -3.71 10.49 -8.71
CA TYR A 184 -2.61 11.40 -9.00
C TYR A 184 -2.35 11.47 -10.50
N LYS A 185 -2.09 12.67 -11.01
CA LYS A 185 -1.86 12.94 -12.44
C LYS A 185 -0.70 13.90 -12.63
N THR A 186 0.00 13.76 -13.74
CA THR A 186 1.00 14.75 -14.17
C THR A 186 0.37 15.75 -15.12
N LYS A 187 0.29 17.02 -14.71
CA LYS A 187 -0.12 18.13 -15.58
C LYS A 187 1.11 18.80 -16.17
N LYS A 188 1.38 18.53 -17.45
CA LYS A 188 2.45 19.22 -18.20
C LYS A 188 1.91 20.53 -18.79
N THR A 189 2.62 21.61 -18.53
CA THR A 189 2.49 22.89 -19.23
C THR A 189 3.72 23.13 -20.11
N ARG A 190 3.71 24.17 -20.95
CA ARG A 190 4.91 24.55 -21.74
C ARG A 190 6.14 24.89 -20.89
N LYS A 191 5.97 25.20 -19.60
CA LYS A 191 7.04 25.71 -18.72
C LYS A 191 7.33 24.82 -17.50
N SER A 192 6.40 23.96 -17.11
CA SER A 192 6.54 23.13 -15.90
C SER A 192 5.70 21.86 -15.97
N SER A 193 6.08 20.87 -15.17
CA SER A 193 5.29 19.70 -14.86
C SER A 193 4.86 19.78 -13.40
N THR A 194 3.57 19.65 -13.11
CA THR A 194 3.06 19.68 -11.74
C THR A 194 2.17 18.48 -11.48
N THR A 195 2.35 17.84 -10.34
CA THR A 195 1.48 16.75 -9.88
C THR A 195 0.19 17.33 -9.31
N THR A 196 -0.94 16.86 -9.82
CA THR A 196 -2.28 17.16 -9.28
C THR A 196 -2.93 15.88 -8.79
N TYR A 197 -4.00 16.00 -8.02
CA TYR A 197 -4.81 14.85 -7.62
C TYR A 197 -6.30 15.16 -7.63
N ASP A 198 -7.09 14.13 -7.92
CA ASP A 198 -8.54 14.13 -7.78
C ASP A 198 -8.93 13.17 -6.63
N ILE A 199 -9.93 13.54 -5.84
CA ILE A 199 -10.57 12.64 -4.87
C ILE A 199 -11.93 12.24 -5.41
N VAL A 200 -12.11 10.93 -5.59
CA VAL A 200 -13.38 10.32 -5.99
C VAL A 200 -13.99 9.66 -4.76
N THR A 201 -15.16 10.13 -4.37
CA THR A 201 -15.93 9.58 -3.26
C THR A 201 -16.74 8.37 -3.72
N GLU A 202 -17.13 7.51 -2.78
CA GLU A 202 -17.86 6.27 -3.07
C GLU A 202 -19.07 6.44 -4.01
N GLY A 203 -19.86 7.50 -3.83
CA GLY A 203 -21.05 7.77 -4.63
C GLY A 203 -20.78 8.26 -6.06
N GLN A 204 -19.51 8.43 -6.44
CA GLN A 204 -19.10 8.94 -7.73
C GLN A 204 -18.58 7.83 -8.66
N SER A 205 -18.69 8.09 -9.96
CA SER A 205 -17.94 7.36 -10.98
C SER A 205 -16.71 8.15 -11.39
N TYR A 206 -15.64 7.44 -11.73
CA TYR A 206 -14.44 8.05 -12.29
C TYR A 206 -14.32 7.74 -13.78
N GLU A 207 -13.96 8.76 -14.56
CA GLU A 207 -13.70 8.67 -15.99
C GLU A 207 -12.36 9.34 -16.29
N THR A 208 -11.65 8.82 -17.29
CA THR A 208 -10.36 9.38 -17.72
C THR A 208 -10.28 9.45 -19.24
N PRO A 209 -9.68 10.51 -19.81
CA PRO A 209 -9.34 10.55 -21.24
C PRO A 209 -8.40 9.42 -21.69
N LEU A 210 -7.68 8.77 -20.77
CA LEU A 210 -6.84 7.60 -21.09
C LEU A 210 -7.66 6.38 -21.47
N LEU A 211 -8.91 6.29 -20.99
CA LEU A 211 -9.85 5.20 -21.27
C LEU A 211 -11.20 5.79 -21.70
N PRO A 212 -11.31 6.34 -22.93
CA PRO A 212 -12.51 7.06 -23.37
C PRO A 212 -13.80 6.23 -23.31
N GLY A 213 -14.73 6.70 -22.47
CA GLY A 213 -16.02 6.04 -22.25
C GLY A 213 -15.95 4.82 -21.33
N PHE A 214 -14.81 4.51 -20.73
CA PHE A 214 -14.78 3.69 -19.53
C PHE A 214 -15.22 4.54 -18.35
N SER A 215 -16.16 4.02 -17.57
CA SER A 215 -16.62 4.65 -16.33
C SER A 215 -16.47 3.64 -15.21
N LEU A 216 -15.83 4.05 -14.12
CA LEU A 216 -15.61 3.23 -12.93
C LEU A 216 -16.52 3.71 -11.79
N PRO A 217 -17.69 3.08 -11.55
CA PRO A 217 -18.52 3.40 -10.40
C PRO A 217 -17.84 2.89 -9.13
N LEU A 218 -17.37 3.80 -8.27
CA LEU A 218 -16.52 3.43 -7.14
C LEU A 218 -17.27 2.56 -6.13
N ALA A 219 -18.53 2.88 -5.83
CA ALA A 219 -19.39 2.05 -4.98
C ALA A 219 -19.43 0.59 -5.43
N ARG A 220 -19.71 0.34 -6.72
CA ARG A 220 -19.81 -1.01 -7.30
C ARG A 220 -18.50 -1.79 -7.19
N LEU A 221 -17.37 -1.10 -7.32
CA LEU A 221 -16.06 -1.70 -7.08
C LEU A 221 -15.92 -2.06 -5.61
N LEU A 222 -16.09 -1.09 -4.70
CA LEU A 222 -15.88 -1.26 -3.25
C LEU A 222 -16.76 -2.34 -2.60
N GLU A 223 -17.97 -2.56 -3.10
CA GLU A 223 -18.85 -3.66 -2.68
C GLU A 223 -18.16 -5.04 -2.73
N LYS A 224 -17.22 -5.25 -3.67
CA LYS A 224 -16.48 -6.52 -3.78
C LYS A 224 -15.58 -6.77 -2.59
N ALA A 225 -15.01 -5.73 -1.99
CA ALA A 225 -14.25 -5.88 -0.75
C ALA A 225 -15.15 -6.22 0.44
N ASP A 226 -16.38 -5.68 0.46
CA ASP A 226 -17.29 -5.82 1.59
C ASP A 226 -17.78 -7.27 1.78
N GLN A 227 -17.82 -8.05 0.69
CA GLN A 227 -18.12 -9.49 0.71
C GLN A 227 -17.14 -10.31 1.56
N TRP A 228 -15.95 -9.78 1.81
CA TRP A 228 -14.87 -10.43 2.57
C TRP A 228 -14.66 -9.83 3.96
N ARG A 229 -15.53 -8.91 4.40
CA ARG A 229 -15.52 -8.46 5.80
C ARG A 229 -15.96 -9.63 6.70
N PRO A 230 -15.32 -9.84 7.86
CA PRO A 230 -15.81 -10.82 8.82
C PRO A 230 -17.27 -10.53 9.13
N ARG A 231 -18.16 -11.51 8.94
CA ARG A 231 -19.52 -11.40 9.46
C ARG A 231 -19.41 -11.18 10.97
N LYS A 232 -20.07 -10.15 11.51
CA LYS A 232 -20.32 -10.11 12.96
C LYS A 232 -20.97 -11.45 13.30
N GLN A 233 -20.36 -12.21 14.22
CA GLN A 233 -21.04 -13.38 14.77
C GLN A 233 -22.38 -12.86 15.31
N ALA A 234 -23.49 -13.40 14.82
CA ALA A 234 -24.78 -13.14 15.43
C ALA A 234 -24.64 -13.58 16.89
N GLU A 235 -24.92 -12.68 17.84
CA GLU A 235 -25.05 -13.11 19.24
C GLU A 235 -26.08 -14.24 19.26
N PRO A 236 -25.79 -15.38 19.93
CA PRO A 236 -26.79 -16.41 20.08
C PRO A 236 -28.01 -15.77 20.75
N ASN A 237 -29.16 -15.86 20.08
CA ASN A 237 -30.43 -15.38 20.62
C ASN A 237 -30.54 -15.89 22.06
N ALA A 238 -30.75 -14.96 23.00
CA ALA A 238 -31.05 -15.29 24.38
C ALA A 238 -32.16 -16.35 24.39
N PRO A 239 -32.06 -17.41 25.21
CA PRO A 239 -33.11 -18.41 25.27
C PRO A 239 -34.42 -17.70 25.58
N ALA A 240 -35.44 -17.98 24.76
CA ALA A 240 -36.80 -17.50 25.00
C ALA A 240 -37.15 -17.83 26.45
N GLY A 241 -37.39 -16.78 27.25
CA GLY A 241 -37.81 -16.95 28.63
C GLY A 241 -39.04 -17.85 28.65
N GLY A 242 -38.87 -19.05 29.20
CA GLY A 242 -39.97 -19.94 29.48
C GLY A 242 -40.91 -19.25 30.44
N THR A 243 -42.12 -18.97 29.97
CA THR A 243 -43.26 -18.73 30.84
C THR A 243 -43.85 -20.10 31.17
N ASP A 244 -43.51 -20.65 32.33
CA ASP A 244 -44.22 -21.77 32.93
C ASP A 244 -44.50 -21.46 34.40
N GLY A 245 -45.78 -21.43 34.75
CA GLY A 245 -46.29 -21.68 36.11
C GLY A 245 -46.59 -20.47 36.97
#